data_AF-R3WUP8-F1
#
_entry.id   AF-R3WUP8-F1
#
_cell.length_a   1.000
_cell.length_b   1.000
_cell.length_c   1.000
_cell.angle_alpha   90.00
_cell.angle_beta   90.00
_cell.angle_gamma   90.00
#
_symmetry.space_group_name_H-M   'P 1'
#
loop_
_entity.id
_entity.type
_entity.pdbx_description
1 polymer ?
#
loop_
_entity_poly.entity_id
_entity_poly.type
_entity_poly.pdbx_seq_one_letter_code
_entity_poly.pdbx_strand_id
1 'polypeptide(L)'
;MITSSVLDYTDSQNIEIIGIDENGNEHFINPNARFSSSIIYIGVKINYTSKADGNHLISVFNQSYGMGTLGDAIAIFSGALGGLPGAVVGGFVGLGFNGFRSRCKEGVAAIKAHPSKGAIYMYLDHVTWKAS
;
A
#
# COMPACT_ATOMS: atom_id res chain seq x y z
N MET A 1 22.06 15.54 -13.93
CA MET A 1 21.46 14.19 -13.96
C MET A 1 20.37 14.20 -12.90
N ILE A 2 19.10 14.36 -13.31
CA ILE A 2 17.98 14.49 -12.37
C ILE A 2 17.59 13.08 -11.94
N THR A 3 17.98 12.70 -10.72
CA THR A 3 17.49 11.50 -10.05
C THR A 3 16.04 11.77 -9.68
N SER A 4 15.11 11.50 -10.60
CA SER A 4 13.68 11.51 -10.30
C SER A 4 13.43 10.33 -9.37
N SER A 5 13.18 10.60 -8.08
CA SER A 5 12.69 9.57 -7.18
C SER A 5 11.26 9.25 -7.61
N VAL A 6 10.93 7.98 -7.75
CA VAL A 6 9.64 7.51 -8.31
C VAL A 6 8.44 7.84 -7.41
N LEU A 7 8.69 8.53 -6.29
CA LEU A 7 7.71 9.09 -5.37
C LEU A 7 7.43 10.58 -5.63
N ASP A 8 7.87 11.13 -6.77
CA ASP A 8 7.45 12.45 -7.25
C ASP A 8 5.95 12.44 -7.57
N TYR A 9 5.15 12.77 -6.54
CA TYR A 9 3.84 13.43 -6.39
C TYR A 9 2.72 13.32 -7.46
N THR A 10 2.97 12.78 -8.63
CA THR A 10 2.09 12.82 -9.81
C THR A 10 1.87 11.47 -10.47
N ASP A 11 2.57 10.42 -10.06
CA ASP A 11 2.52 9.14 -10.77
C ASP A 11 1.60 8.12 -10.09
N SER A 12 0.33 8.16 -10.48
CA SER A 12 -0.69 7.11 -10.22
C SER A 12 -0.28 5.70 -10.68
N GLN A 13 0.92 5.52 -11.25
CA GLN A 13 1.46 4.24 -11.71
C GLN A 13 2.12 3.40 -10.61
N ASN A 14 2.44 4.00 -9.45
CA ASN A 14 3.17 3.29 -8.40
C ASN A 14 2.29 2.77 -7.27
N ILE A 15 1.07 3.28 -7.13
CA ILE A 15 0.21 2.91 -6.02
C ILE A 15 -1.22 2.74 -6.50
N GLU A 16 -1.74 1.52 -6.32
CA GLU A 16 -3.02 1.09 -6.86
C GLU A 16 -3.88 0.49 -5.75
N ILE A 17 -5.15 0.87 -5.69
CA ILE A 17 -6.12 0.13 -4.88
C ILE A 17 -6.52 -1.09 -5.70
N ILE A 18 -6.34 -2.26 -5.12
CA ILE A 18 -6.64 -3.53 -5.77
C ILE A 18 -7.73 -4.27 -5.01
N GLY A 19 -8.58 -4.94 -5.76
CA GLY A 19 -9.58 -5.87 -5.26
C GLY A 19 -9.16 -7.27 -5.67
N ILE A 20 -9.30 -8.24 -4.78
CA ILE A 20 -9.19 -9.64 -5.14
C ILE A 20 -10.59 -10.23 -5.22
N ASP A 21 -10.89 -10.86 -6.35
CA ASP A 21 -12.14 -11.59 -6.54
C ASP A 21 -12.09 -12.98 -5.93
N GLU A 22 -13.25 -13.66 -5.92
CA GLU A 22 -13.40 -15.02 -5.40
C GLU A 22 -12.49 -16.07 -6.05
N ASN A 23 -11.91 -15.77 -7.21
CA ASN A 23 -10.99 -16.63 -7.94
C ASN A 23 -9.51 -16.27 -7.71
N GLY A 24 -9.23 -15.29 -6.85
CA GLY A 24 -7.87 -14.83 -6.57
C GLY A 24 -7.30 -13.84 -7.60
N ASN A 25 -8.12 -13.33 -8.53
CA ASN A 25 -7.65 -12.38 -9.53
C ASN A 25 -7.62 -10.96 -8.97
N GLU A 26 -6.56 -10.24 -9.30
CA GLU A 26 -6.40 -8.83 -8.96
C GLU A 26 -7.15 -7.94 -9.95
N HIS A 27 -7.98 -7.05 -9.42
CA HIS A 27 -8.75 -6.06 -10.17
C HIS A 27 -8.38 -4.68 -9.67
N PHE A 28 -8.19 -3.73 -10.57
CA PHE A 28 -8.05 -2.34 -10.17
C PHE A 28 -9.38 -1.81 -9.63
N ILE A 29 -9.40 -1.34 -8.39
CA ILE A 29 -10.60 -0.78 -7.76
C ILE A 29 -10.77 0.65 -8.24
N ASN A 30 -11.56 0.81 -9.30
CA ASN A 30 -12.13 2.10 -9.68
C ASN A 30 -13.54 2.21 -9.08
N PRO A 31 -13.87 3.24 -8.29
CA PRO A 31 -15.21 3.42 -7.73
C PRO A 31 -16.32 3.53 -8.79
N ASN A 32 -15.97 3.77 -10.05
CA ASN A 32 -16.90 3.78 -11.18
C ASN A 32 -16.88 2.49 -12.03
N ALA A 33 -15.97 1.55 -11.75
CA ALA A 33 -15.93 0.27 -12.45
C ALA A 33 -16.97 -0.70 -11.87
N ARG A 34 -17.71 -1.35 -12.76
CA ARG A 34 -18.54 -2.51 -12.41
C ARG A 34 -17.69 -3.78 -12.57
N PHE A 35 -17.40 -4.45 -11.47
CA PHE A 35 -16.74 -5.75 -11.48
C PHE A 35 -17.77 -6.83 -11.85
N SER A 36 -17.39 -7.74 -12.74
CA SER A 36 -18.22 -8.89 -13.11
C SER A 36 -18.19 -10.00 -12.06
N SER A 37 -17.15 -10.02 -11.21
CA SER A 37 -16.99 -10.93 -10.09
C SER A 37 -17.09 -10.17 -8.76
N SER A 38 -17.53 -10.87 -7.71
CA SER A 38 -17.59 -10.28 -6.37
C SER A 38 -16.18 -10.06 -5.83
N ILE A 39 -15.82 -8.82 -5.53
CA ILE A 39 -14.57 -8.50 -4.83
C ILE A 39 -14.72 -8.93 -3.38
N ILE A 40 -13.88 -9.87 -2.95
CA ILE A 40 -13.90 -10.43 -1.59
C ILE A 40 -12.83 -9.82 -0.68
N TYR A 41 -11.77 -9.23 -1.25
CA TYR A 41 -10.73 -8.52 -0.50
C TYR A 41 -10.36 -7.21 -1.18
N ILE A 42 -10.07 -6.18 -0.39
CA ILE A 42 -9.53 -4.90 -0.86
C ILE A 42 -8.15 -4.71 -0.23
N GLY A 43 -7.18 -4.31 -1.04
CA GLY A 43 -5.81 -4.06 -0.62
C GLY A 43 -5.18 -2.87 -1.34
N VAL A 44 -3.95 -2.56 -0.95
CA VAL A 44 -3.13 -1.52 -1.57
C VAL A 44 -1.89 -2.17 -2.15
N LYS A 45 -1.66 -1.97 -3.44
CA LYS A 45 -0.43 -2.33 -4.14
C LYS A 45 0.49 -1.12 -4.20
N ILE A 46 1.74 -1.28 -3.81
CA ILE A 46 2.76 -0.23 -3.76
C ILE A 46 4.00 -0.73 -4.50
N ASN A 47 4.24 -0.21 -5.70
CA ASN A 47 5.43 -0.46 -6.50
C ASN A 47 6.60 0.42 -6.02
N TYR A 48 7.79 -0.13 -6.05
CA TYR A 48 9.03 0.60 -5.79
C TYR A 48 10.12 0.09 -6.73
N THR A 49 10.93 1.01 -7.27
CA THR A 49 11.84 0.69 -8.39
C THR A 49 13.31 0.73 -7.98
N SER A 50 13.58 1.28 -6.79
CA SER A 50 14.92 1.47 -6.28
C SER A 50 15.00 1.20 -4.78
N LYS A 51 16.24 1.05 -4.29
CA LYS A 51 16.54 0.97 -2.87
C LYS A 51 16.19 2.24 -2.10
N ALA A 52 16.25 3.40 -2.76
CA ALA A 52 15.83 4.65 -2.16
C ALA A 52 14.31 4.65 -1.92
N ASP A 53 13.53 4.22 -2.90
CA ASP A 53 12.08 4.08 -2.80
C ASP A 53 11.71 3.08 -1.69
N GLY A 54 12.36 1.91 -1.66
CA GLY A 54 12.16 0.91 -0.62
C GLY A 54 12.45 1.45 0.79
N ASN A 55 13.55 2.18 0.97
CA ASN A 55 13.88 2.81 2.25
C ASN A 55 12.87 3.89 2.64
N HIS A 56 12.35 4.65 1.68
CA HIS A 56 11.29 5.63 1.93
C HIS A 56 10.02 4.94 2.42
N LEU A 57 9.57 3.88 1.74
CA LEU A 57 8.40 3.09 2.16
C LEU A 57 8.58 2.48 3.54
N ILE A 58 9.79 1.99 3.88
CA ILE A 58 10.10 1.53 5.24
C ILE A 58 9.92 2.66 6.26
N SER A 59 10.35 3.88 5.94
CA SER A 59 10.16 5.04 6.82
C SER A 59 8.67 5.34 7.03
N VAL A 60 7.89 5.36 5.94
CA VAL A 60 6.44 5.59 5.99
C VAL A 60 5.75 4.53 6.85
N PHE A 61 6.04 3.24 6.61
CA PHE A 61 5.44 2.16 7.40
C PHE A 61 5.84 2.20 8.87
N ASN A 62 7.09 2.56 9.20
CA ASN A 62 7.50 2.72 10.59
C ASN A 62 6.80 3.91 11.26
N GLN A 63 6.60 5.02 10.53
CA GLN A 63 5.86 6.18 11.04
C GLN A 63 4.39 5.82 11.29
N SER A 64 3.70 5.22 10.31
CA SER A 64 2.32 4.75 10.45
C SER A 64 2.18 3.70 11.57
N TYR A 65 3.16 2.79 11.72
CA TYR A 65 3.21 1.83 12.81
C TYR A 65 3.42 2.48 14.18
N GLY A 66 4.19 3.56 14.26
CA GLY A 66 4.52 4.26 15.51
C GLY A 66 3.41 5.16 16.04
N MET A 67 2.39 5.47 15.24
CA MET A 67 1.31 6.36 15.64
C MET A 67 0.34 5.73 16.66
N GLY A 68 -0.13 6.57 17.58
CA GLY A 68 -1.07 6.18 18.63
C GLY A 68 -2.55 6.21 18.18
N THR A 69 -2.88 6.96 17.13
CA THR A 69 -4.25 7.11 16.64
C THR A 69 -4.41 6.60 15.21
N LEU A 70 -5.64 6.17 14.91
CA LEU A 70 -6.05 5.71 13.59
C LEU A 70 -5.89 6.79 12.52
N GLY A 71 -6.36 7.99 12.84
CA GLY A 71 -6.42 9.11 11.92
C GLY A 71 -5.04 9.56 11.47
N ASP A 72 -4.08 9.62 12.40
CA ASP A 72 -2.71 10.01 12.09
C ASP A 72 -2.00 8.96 11.24
N ALA A 73 -2.21 7.68 11.55
CA ALA A 73 -1.63 6.58 10.78
C ALA A 73 -2.14 6.56 9.33
N ILE A 74 -3.46 6.79 9.14
CA ILE A 74 -4.09 6.94 7.83
C ILE A 74 -3.55 8.19 7.13
N ALA A 75 -3.47 9.33 7.81
CA ALA A 75 -3.03 10.59 7.21
C ALA A 75 -1.58 10.51 6.72
N ILE A 76 -0.68 9.92 7.51
CA ILE A 76 0.72 9.67 7.11
C ILE A 76 0.77 8.73 5.91
N PHE A 77 0.04 7.61 5.97
CA PHE A 77 0.05 6.61 4.92
C PHE A 77 -0.53 7.17 3.61
N SER A 78 -1.73 7.74 3.64
CA SER A 78 -2.37 8.37 2.48
C SER A 78 -1.60 9.57 1.94
N GLY A 79 -1.02 10.39 2.83
CA GLY A 79 -0.24 11.57 2.45
C GLY A 79 1.09 11.20 1.79
N ALA A 80 1.81 10.23 2.33
CA ALA A 80 3.07 9.74 1.76
C ALA A 80 2.87 8.96 0.45
N LEU A 81 1.67 8.41 0.24
CA LEU A 81 1.30 7.64 -0.95
C LEU A 81 0.58 8.49 -2.02
N GLY A 82 0.87 9.78 -2.08
CA GLY A 82 0.41 10.64 -3.19
C GLY A 82 -1.06 11.06 -3.12
N GLY A 83 -1.66 11.06 -1.92
CA GLY A 83 -3.03 11.57 -1.73
C GLY A 83 -4.12 10.57 -2.09
N LEU A 84 -3.82 9.26 -2.05
CA LEU A 84 -4.85 8.22 -2.12
C LEU A 84 -6.00 8.56 -1.16
N PRO A 85 -7.26 8.33 -1.56
CA PRO A 85 -8.39 8.67 -0.71
C PRO A 85 -8.20 8.04 0.66
N GLY A 86 -8.01 8.90 1.67
CA GLY A 86 -7.91 8.47 3.07
C GLY A 86 -9.13 7.66 3.50
N ALA A 87 -10.24 7.74 2.77
CA ALA A 87 -11.42 6.88 2.94
C ALA A 87 -11.18 5.41 2.55
N VAL A 88 -10.36 5.10 1.54
CA VAL A 88 -10.07 3.71 1.12
C VAL A 88 -9.04 3.07 2.05
N VAL A 89 -7.97 3.80 2.36
CA VAL A 89 -7.02 3.41 3.41
C VAL A 89 -7.75 3.36 4.77
N GLY A 90 -8.65 4.30 5.03
CA GLY A 90 -9.51 4.31 6.21
C GLY A 90 -10.50 3.16 6.26
N GLY A 91 -11.00 2.67 5.12
CA GLY A 91 -11.80 1.45 5.03
C GLY A 91 -10.98 0.20 5.35
N PHE A 92 -9.73 0.15 4.87
CA PHE A 92 -8.78 -0.90 5.24
C PHE A 92 -8.48 -0.89 6.75
N VAL A 93 -8.23 0.31 7.27
CA VAL A 93 -7.84 0.53 8.66
C VAL A 93 -9.03 0.41 9.63
N GLY A 94 -10.23 0.76 9.16
CA GLY A 94 -11.49 0.70 9.91
C GLY A 94 -11.97 -0.72 10.22
N LEU A 95 -11.44 -1.72 9.52
CA LEU A 95 -11.66 -3.15 9.83
C LEU A 95 -10.72 -3.68 10.92
N GLY A 96 -9.73 -2.87 11.36
CA GLY A 96 -8.91 -3.18 12.53
C GLY A 96 -7.56 -2.46 12.51
N PHE A 97 -7.41 -1.46 13.38
CA PHE A 97 -6.15 -0.69 13.51
C PHE A 97 -4.91 -1.55 13.79
N ASN A 98 -5.08 -2.57 14.64
CA ASN A 98 -4.01 -3.50 14.99
C ASN A 98 -3.60 -4.36 13.79
N GLY A 99 -4.56 -4.71 12.92
CA GLY A 99 -4.30 -5.39 11.67
C GLY A 99 -3.42 -4.53 10.78
N PHE A 100 -3.83 -3.28 10.52
CA PHE A 100 -3.03 -2.34 9.72
C PHE A 100 -1.60 -2.15 10.27
N ARG A 101 -1.43 -1.96 11.58
CA ARG A 101 -0.08 -1.85 12.18
C ARG A 101 0.75 -3.13 11.95
N SER A 102 0.14 -4.31 12.10
CA SER A 102 0.83 -5.57 11.76
C SER A 102 1.26 -5.61 10.29
N ARG A 103 0.39 -5.16 9.38
CA ARG A 103 0.69 -5.10 7.94
C ARG A 103 1.82 -4.13 7.63
N CYS A 104 1.90 -2.97 8.29
CA CYS A 104 3.06 -2.08 8.13
C CYS A 104 4.37 -2.79 8.51
N LYS A 105 4.38 -3.55 9.62
CA LYS A 105 5.56 -4.31 10.05
C LYS A 105 5.95 -5.42 9.07
N GLU A 106 4.97 -6.13 8.53
CA GLU A 106 5.18 -7.14 7.48
C GLU A 106 5.69 -6.51 6.18
N GLY A 107 5.15 -5.36 5.78
CA GLY A 107 5.65 -4.58 4.64
C GLY A 107 7.11 -4.16 4.81
N VAL A 108 7.50 -3.70 6.01
CA VAL A 108 8.91 -3.40 6.32
C VAL A 108 9.79 -4.63 6.16
N ALA A 109 9.36 -5.78 6.68
CA ALA A 109 10.12 -7.02 6.57
C ALA A 109 10.29 -7.46 5.09
N ALA A 110 9.21 -7.39 4.31
CA ALA A 110 9.21 -7.75 2.90
C ALA A 110 10.13 -6.84 2.06
N ILE A 111 10.09 -5.52 2.25
CA ILE A 111 10.99 -4.60 1.54
C ILE A 111 12.44 -4.82 1.97
N LYS A 112 12.71 -5.09 3.25
CA LYS A 112 14.07 -5.40 3.71
C LYS A 112 14.63 -6.68 3.07
N ALA A 113 13.78 -7.68 2.83
CA ALA A 113 14.16 -8.90 2.12
C ALA A 113 14.41 -8.65 0.62
N HIS A 114 13.70 -7.69 0.02
CA HIS A 114 13.80 -7.36 -1.40
C HIS A 114 14.03 -5.85 -1.64
N PRO A 115 15.19 -5.30 -1.25
CA PRO A 115 15.34 -3.84 -1.13
C PRO A 115 15.47 -3.12 -2.48
N SER A 116 15.75 -3.82 -3.58
CA SER A 116 16.14 -3.17 -4.84
C SER A 116 14.96 -2.70 -5.68
N LYS A 117 13.92 -3.52 -5.85
CA LYS A 117 12.70 -3.21 -6.61
C LYS A 117 11.62 -4.26 -6.36
N GLY A 118 10.37 -3.94 -6.66
CA GLY A 118 9.25 -4.87 -6.66
C GLY A 118 7.96 -4.19 -6.27
N ALA A 119 6.99 -4.98 -5.83
CA ALA A 119 5.68 -4.49 -5.41
C ALA A 119 5.26 -5.13 -4.09
N ILE A 120 4.84 -4.30 -3.15
CA ILE A 120 4.21 -4.72 -1.90
C ILE A 120 2.70 -4.70 -2.08
N TYR A 121 2.07 -5.83 -1.82
CA TYR A 121 0.63 -6.02 -1.81
C TYR A 121 0.20 -6.12 -0.36
N MET A 122 -0.45 -5.07 0.14
CA MET A 122 -0.92 -4.97 1.50
C MET A 122 -2.42 -5.27 1.54
N TYR A 123 -2.78 -6.48 1.97
CA TYR A 123 -4.15 -6.91 2.23
C TYR A 123 -4.47 -6.83 3.73
N LEU A 124 -5.75 -6.88 4.09
CA LEU A 124 -6.20 -6.75 5.47
C LEU A 124 -5.59 -7.81 6.40
N ASP A 125 -5.43 -9.02 5.89
CA ASP A 125 -5.05 -10.23 6.60
C ASP A 125 -3.56 -10.60 6.43
N HIS A 126 -2.89 -10.15 5.36
CA HIS A 126 -1.48 -10.42 5.11
C HIS A 126 -0.80 -9.38 4.18
N VAL A 127 0.53 -9.41 4.15
CA VAL A 127 1.33 -8.69 3.14
C VAL A 127 2.08 -9.68 2.25
N THR A 128 2.03 -9.46 0.94
CA THR A 128 2.79 -10.23 -0.05
C THR A 128 3.74 -9.31 -0.83
N TRP A 129 4.94 -9.78 -1.15
CA TRP A 129 5.82 -9.14 -2.11
C TRP A 129 5.81 -9.89 -3.43
N LYS A 130 5.84 -9.16 -4.56
CA LYS A 130 6.07 -9.75 -5.89
C LYS A 130 7.16 -8.98 -6.61
N ALA A 131 7.95 -9.72 -7.40
CA ALA A 131 8.91 -9.10 -8.31
C ALA A 131 8.17 -8.27 -9.38
N SER A 132 8.71 -7.09 -9.69
CA SER A 132 8.29 -6.24 -10.81
C SER A 132 9.33 -6.23 -11.92
#